data_AF-A0AAD4G6G4-F1
#
_entry.id   AF-A0AAD4G6G4-F1
#
_cell.length_a   1.000
_cell.length_b   1.000
_cell.length_c   1.000
_cell.angle_alpha   90.00
_cell.angle_beta   90.00
_cell.angle_gamma   90.00
#
_symmetry.space_group_name_H-M   'P 1'
#
loop_
_entity.id
_entity.type
_entity.pdbx_description
1 polymer ?
#
loop_
_entity_poly.entity_id
_entity_poly.type
_entity_poly.pdbx_seq_one_letter_code
_entity_poly.pdbx_strand_id
1 'polypeptide(L)'
;MNHLIELELKLRIGQANNALHEIRLALANKDRLFRTQVRHADNYVKKTRAWSKVNSFDTALQLKVAVYRACRIALQNLGADNETL
;
A
#
# COMPACT_ATOMS: atom_id res chain seq x y z
N MET A 1 -17.28 -26.86 -7.64
CA MET A 1 -15.88 -26.40 -7.54
C MET A 1 -15.69 -24.98 -8.10
N ASN A 2 -16.24 -24.65 -9.28
CA ASN A 2 -16.10 -23.32 -9.89
C ASN A 2 -16.64 -22.14 -9.07
N HIS A 3 -17.79 -22.30 -8.38
CA HIS A 3 -18.38 -21.20 -7.61
C HIS A 3 -17.48 -20.68 -6.47
N LEU A 4 -16.75 -21.58 -5.80
CA LEU A 4 -15.84 -21.19 -4.72
C LEU A 4 -14.63 -20.43 -5.25
N ILE A 5 -14.12 -20.82 -6.43
CA ILE A 5 -13.01 -20.14 -7.11
C ILE A 5 -13.44 -18.72 -7.52
N GLU A 6 -14.64 -18.56 -8.07
CA GLU A 6 -15.19 -17.24 -8.44
C GLU A 6 -15.35 -16.30 -7.24
N LEU A 7 -15.83 -16.83 -6.11
CA LEU A 7 -15.97 -16.05 -4.87
C LEU A 7 -14.60 -15.63 -4.31
N GLU A 8 -13.64 -16.55 -4.29
CA GLU A 8 -12.27 -16.25 -3.85
C GLU A 8 -11.63 -15.20 -4.77
N LEU A 9 -11.83 -15.29 -6.09
CA LEU A 9 -11.31 -14.32 -7.06
C LEU A 9 -11.86 -12.91 -6.78
N LYS A 10 -13.18 -12.79 -6.58
CA LYS A 10 -13.82 -11.52 -6.19
C LYS A 10 -13.29 -10.97 -4.87
N LEU A 11 -13.07 -11.84 -3.88
CA LEU A 11 -12.51 -11.46 -2.60
C LEU A 11 -11.08 -10.90 -2.75
N ARG A 12 -10.21 -11.59 -3.50
CA ARG A 12 -8.82 -11.17 -3.72
C ARG A 12 -8.73 -9.89 -4.53
N ILE A 13 -9.59 -9.69 -5.52
CA ILE A 13 -9.70 -8.41 -6.26
C ILE A 13 -10.07 -7.28 -5.30
N GLY A 14 -11.09 -7.47 -4.46
CA GLY A 14 -11.50 -6.46 -3.47
C GLY A 14 -10.37 -6.12 -2.49
N GLN A 15 -9.67 -7.13 -1.99
CA GLN A 15 -8.52 -6.95 -1.10
C GLN A 15 -7.36 -6.21 -1.79
N ALA A 16 -7.03 -6.57 -3.03
CA ALA A 16 -6.01 -5.89 -3.81
C ALA A 16 -6.36 -4.41 -4.06
N ASN A 17 -7.59 -4.12 -4.46
CA ASN A 17 -8.06 -2.75 -4.69
C ASN A 17 -8.03 -1.91 -3.41
N ASN A 18 -8.47 -2.46 -2.28
CA ASN A 18 -8.39 -1.79 -0.99
C ASN A 18 -6.94 -1.52 -0.60
N ALA A 19 -6.04 -2.50 -0.71
CA ALA A 19 -4.63 -2.32 -0.41
C ALA A 19 -3.98 -1.26 -1.32
N LEU A 20 -4.34 -1.23 -2.61
CA LEU A 20 -3.86 -0.23 -3.56
C LEU A 20 -4.35 1.18 -3.23
N HIS A 21 -5.61 1.32 -2.84
CA HIS A 21 -6.17 2.60 -2.38
C HIS A 21 -5.41 3.11 -1.14
N GLU A 22 -5.21 2.25 -0.15
CA GLU A 22 -4.44 2.56 1.06
C GLU A 22 -2.99 2.97 0.76
N ILE A 23 -2.32 2.29 -0.20
CA ILE A 23 -0.98 2.65 -0.68
C ILE A 23 -0.98 4.07 -1.25
N ARG A 24 -1.93 4.40 -2.13
CA ARG A 24 -2.04 5.74 -2.73
C ARG A 24 -2.27 6.81 -1.68
N LEU A 25 -3.15 6.56 -0.71
CA LEU A 25 -3.43 7.48 0.39
C LEU A 25 -2.21 7.69 1.29
N ALA A 26 -1.48 6.62 1.62
CA ALA A 26 -0.26 6.70 2.41
C ALA A 26 0.84 7.50 1.69
N LEU A 27 1.01 7.31 0.38
CA LEU A 27 1.94 8.08 -0.44
C LEU A 27 1.59 9.57 -0.47
N ALA A 28 0.32 9.90 -0.69
CA ALA A 28 -0.16 11.29 -0.68
C ALA A 28 0.08 11.96 0.68
N ASN A 29 -0.19 11.25 1.78
CA ASN A 29 0.07 11.73 3.13
C ASN A 29 1.56 11.95 3.39
N LYS A 30 2.41 11.04 2.92
CA LYS A 30 3.87 11.18 3.03
C LYS A 30 4.40 12.37 2.23
N ASP A 31 3.95 12.58 1.00
CA ASP A 31 4.33 13.75 0.19
C ASP A 31 3.91 15.05 0.87
N ARG A 32 2.66 15.13 1.36
CA ARG A 32 2.18 16.28 2.14
C ARG A 32 3.04 16.54 3.37
N LEU A 33 3.36 15.50 4.16
CA LEU A 33 4.20 15.62 5.35
C LEU A 33 5.61 16.11 4.99
N PHE A 34 6.18 15.57 3.91
CA PHE A 34 7.50 15.97 3.44
C PHE A 34 7.52 17.45 3.05
N ARG A 35 6.55 17.89 2.25
CA ARG A 35 6.44 19.30 1.81
C ARG A 35 6.21 20.25 2.98
N THR A 36 5.37 19.89 3.93
CA THR A 36 4.95 20.80 5.02
C THR A 36 5.89 20.81 6.22
N GLN A 37 6.51 19.68 6.57
CA GLN A 37 7.27 19.52 7.83
C GLN A 37 8.75 19.18 7.63
N VAL A 38 9.13 18.58 6.51
CA VAL A 38 10.53 18.17 6.28
C VAL A 38 11.27 19.19 5.42
N ARG A 39 10.68 19.63 4.31
CA ARG A 39 11.33 20.55 3.35
C ARG A 39 11.69 21.89 3.96
N HIS A 40 10.84 22.40 4.85
CA HIS A 40 11.00 23.70 5.51
C HIS A 40 11.73 23.63 6.86
N ALA A 41 12.24 22.46 7.26
CA ALA A 41 12.98 22.35 8.50
C ALA A 41 14.38 22.96 8.36
N ASP A 42 14.78 23.79 9.32
CA ASP A 42 16.11 24.43 9.37
C ASP A 42 17.26 23.42 9.50
N ASN A 43 16.95 22.18 9.89
CA ASN A 43 17.89 21.08 9.89
C ASN A 43 17.30 19.81 9.26
N TYR A 44 18.13 19.11 8.48
CA TYR A 44 17.80 17.84 7.82
C TYR A 44 18.22 16.62 8.65
N VAL A 45 18.51 16.80 9.94
CA VAL A 45 18.92 15.70 10.81
C VAL A 45 17.75 14.73 10.93
N LYS A 46 17.93 13.47 10.49
CA LYS A 46 16.90 12.42 10.47
C LYS A 46 16.38 11.99 11.85
N LYS A 47 16.72 12.72 12.91
CA LYS A 47 16.30 12.49 14.31
C LYS A 47 15.17 13.41 14.76
N THR A 48 14.64 14.26 13.88
CA THR A 48 13.51 15.13 14.24
C THR A 48 12.17 14.37 14.27
N ARG A 49 11.20 14.89 15.03
CA ARG A 49 9.83 14.32 15.11
C ARG A 49 9.17 14.17 13.73
N ALA A 50 9.49 15.06 12.78
CA ALA A 50 9.00 14.98 11.40
C ALA A 50 9.50 13.69 10.71
N TRP A 51 10.78 13.35 10.84
CA TRP A 51 11.35 12.12 10.27
C TRP A 51 10.81 10.85 10.95
N SER A 52 10.57 10.87 12.26
CA SER A 52 9.90 9.76 12.95
C SER A 52 8.49 9.50 12.40
N LYS A 53 7.73 10.56 12.12
CA LYS A 53 6.43 10.44 11.45
C LYS A 53 6.57 9.85 10.05
N VAL A 54 7.52 10.35 9.24
CA VAL A 54 7.79 9.79 7.90
C VAL A 54 8.08 8.30 7.96
N ASN A 55 8.95 7.85 8.89
CA ASN A 55 9.25 6.43 9.06
C ASN A 55 8.01 5.61 9.46
N SER A 56 7.17 6.12 10.36
CA SER A 56 5.93 5.41 10.73
C SER A 56 4.98 5.23 9.54
N PHE A 57 4.88 6.23 8.66
CA PHE A 57 4.12 6.12 7.41
C PHE A 57 4.74 5.11 6.46
N ASP A 58 6.07 5.05 6.36
CA ASP A 58 6.76 4.06 5.55
C ASP A 58 6.53 2.63 6.04
N THR A 59 6.59 2.40 7.36
CA THR A 59 6.28 1.08 7.92
C THR A 59 4.84 0.66 7.62
N ALA A 60 3.87 1.58 7.79
CA ALA A 60 2.47 1.30 7.46
C ALA A 60 2.28 1.03 5.96
N LEU A 61 2.97 1.79 5.09
CA LEU A 61 2.96 1.59 3.65
C LEU A 61 3.51 0.21 3.25
N GLN A 62 4.62 -0.22 3.85
CA GLN A 62 5.22 -1.54 3.56
C GLN A 62 4.28 -2.69 3.90
N LEU A 63 3.52 -2.58 4.99
CA LEU A 63 2.50 -3.56 5.33
C LEU A 63 1.43 -3.66 4.24
N LYS A 64 0.94 -2.53 3.73
CA LYS A 64 -0.07 -2.51 2.66
C LYS A 64 0.47 -3.05 1.34
N VAL A 65 1.73 -2.74 1.01
CA VAL A 65 2.44 -3.31 -0.15
C VAL A 65 2.54 -4.83 -0.03
N ALA A 66 2.87 -5.36 1.16
CA ALA A 66 2.93 -6.79 1.39
C ALA A 66 1.55 -7.46 1.18
N VAL A 67 0.48 -6.85 1.69
CA VAL A 67 -0.90 -7.34 1.46
C VAL A 67 -1.26 -7.32 -0.02
N TYR A 68 -0.98 -6.24 -0.73
CA TYR A 68 -1.24 -6.14 -2.17
C TYR A 68 -0.50 -7.25 -2.94
N ARG A 69 0.79 -7.44 -2.66
CA ARG A 69 1.61 -8.49 -3.29
C ARG A 69 1.04 -9.88 -3.03
N ALA A 70 0.63 -10.16 -1.79
CA ALA A 70 0.01 -11.44 -1.45
C ALA A 70 -1.30 -11.67 -2.22
N CYS A 71 -2.15 -10.65 -2.33
CA CYS A 71 -3.38 -10.75 -3.12
C CYS A 71 -3.09 -10.98 -4.60
N ARG A 72 -2.08 -10.30 -5.16
CA ARG A 72 -1.67 -10.45 -6.56
C ARG A 72 -1.12 -11.84 -6.86
N ILE A 73 -0.31 -12.42 -5.95
CA ILE A 73 0.15 -13.81 -6.06
C ILE A 73 -1.04 -14.78 -6.00
N ALA A 74 -1.99 -14.57 -5.09
CA ALA A 74 -3.19 -15.40 -5.01
C ALA A 74 -4.03 -15.35 -6.30
N LEU A 75 -4.22 -14.16 -6.87
CA LEU A 75 -4.91 -13.98 -8.16
C LEU A 75 -4.21 -14.73 -9.30
N GLN A 76 -2.87 -14.65 -9.38
CA GLN A 76 -2.09 -15.40 -10.37
C GLN A 76 -2.29 -16.92 -10.22
N ASN A 77 -2.27 -17.43 -8.99
CA ASN A 77 -2.48 -18.85 -8.71
C ASN A 77 -3.90 -19.33 -9.03
N LEU A 78 -4.89 -18.44 -8.97
CA LEU A 78 -6.28 -18.71 -9.33
C LEU A 78 -6.56 -18.59 -10.84
N GLY A 79 -5.55 -18.21 -11.64
CA GLY A 79 -5.68 -18.06 -13.08
C GLY A 79 -6.35 -16.76 -13.53
N ALA A 80 -6.29 -15.70 -12.71
CA ALA A 80 -6.75 -14.37 -13.12
C ALA A 80 -6.00 -13.88 -14.37
N ASP A 81 -6.71 -13.23 -15.27
CA ASP A 81 -6.14 -12.67 -16.50
C ASP A 81 -5.26 -11.43 -16.21
N ASN A 82 -4.51 -10.98 -17.23
CA ASN A 82 -3.66 -9.80 -17.11
C ASN A 82 -4.44 -8.49 -16.94
N GLU A 83 -5.74 -8.45 -17.24
CA GLU A 83 -6.58 -7.27 -16.97
C GLU A 83 -6.91 -7.15 -15.47
N THR A 84 -6.94 -8.29 -14.77
CA THR A 84 -7.22 -8.39 -13.34
C THR A 84 -5.96 -8.28 -12.44
N LEU A 85 -4.75 -8.37 -13.01
CA LEU A 85 -3.44 -8.37 -12.32
C LEU A 85 -2.70 -7.03 -12.29
#